data_AF-A0A2K6NT81-F1
#
_entry.id   AF-A0A2K6NT81-F1
#
_cell.length_a   1.000
_cell.length_b   1.000
_cell.length_c   1.000
_cell.angle_alpha   90.00
_cell.angle_beta   90.00
_cell.angle_gamma   90.00
#
_symmetry.space_group_name_H-M   'P 1'
#
loop_
_entity.id
_entity.type
_entity.pdbx_description
1 polymer ?
#
loop_
_entity_poly.entity_id
_entity_poly.type
_entity_poly.pdbx_seq_one_letter_code
_entity_poly.pdbx_strand_id
1 'polypeptide(L)'
;MGAAVTQQPREFQPRAEQKINKMKPSPAPRHPTTNSLLREHISLYPEIKGEIARKDDKLLSFLKDVYVDSKDPVSSVQVKAAETCQEPKEFRLPFGHHFNMINIKTSPKGKISIVEKIAQEYHLEQKDVNSEIKIFPPEDKKAI
;
A
#
# COMPACT_ATOMS: atom_id res chain seq x y z
N MET A 1 46.94 38.83 11.21
CA MET A 1 46.51 38.06 10.02
C MET A 1 45.88 36.76 10.52
N GLY A 2 44.55 36.63 10.45
CA GLY A 2 43.84 35.44 10.97
C GLY A 2 43.63 34.42 9.85
N ALA A 3 44.02 33.17 10.07
CA ALA A 3 43.84 32.09 9.12
C ALA A 3 42.36 31.63 9.11
N ALA A 4 41.73 31.68 7.94
CA ALA A 4 40.37 31.17 7.76
C ALA A 4 40.40 29.64 7.65
N VAL A 5 39.75 28.95 8.58
CA VAL A 5 39.56 27.49 8.54
C VAL A 5 38.27 27.19 7.78
N THR A 6 38.38 26.72 6.55
CA THR A 6 37.25 26.20 5.77
C THR A 6 37.03 24.72 6.09
N GLN A 7 35.89 24.38 6.68
CA GLN A 7 35.48 22.99 6.84
C GLN A 7 34.85 22.49 5.54
N GLN A 8 35.24 21.30 5.11
CA GLN A 8 34.65 20.68 3.93
C GLN A 8 33.20 20.26 4.22
N PRO A 9 32.28 20.45 3.25
CA PRO A 9 30.91 20.00 3.40
C PRO A 9 30.86 18.48 3.51
N ARG A 10 30.17 17.98 4.54
CA ARG A 10 29.98 16.54 4.77
C ARG A 10 28.96 16.04 3.75
N GLU A 11 29.32 15.00 3.00
CA GLU A 11 28.42 14.38 2.02
C GLU A 11 27.17 13.81 2.71
N PHE A 12 26.02 14.45 2.51
CA PHE A 12 24.73 13.91 2.92
C PHE A 12 24.28 12.86 1.90
N GLN A 13 24.89 11.68 1.96
CA GLN A 13 24.38 10.52 1.23
C GLN A 13 22.99 10.18 1.79
N PRO A 14 21.94 10.07 0.95
CA PRO A 14 20.59 9.76 1.41
C PRO A 14 20.60 8.40 2.09
N ARG A 15 20.49 8.42 3.42
CA ARG A 15 20.55 7.22 4.28
C ARG A 15 19.55 6.14 3.87
N ALA A 16 18.44 6.55 3.25
CA ALA A 16 17.43 5.64 2.71
C ALA A 16 18.01 4.73 1.61
N GLU A 17 18.71 5.28 0.62
CA GLU A 17 19.27 4.54 -0.53
C GLU A 17 20.29 3.49 -0.07
N GLN A 18 21.18 3.86 0.84
CA GLN A 18 22.13 2.91 1.43
C GLN A 18 21.45 1.84 2.29
N LYS A 19 20.27 2.09 2.84
CA LYS A 19 19.55 1.15 3.71
C LYS A 19 18.71 0.17 2.89
N ILE A 20 18.07 0.62 1.80
CA ILE A 20 17.27 -0.22 0.89
C ILE A 20 18.13 -1.16 0.04
N ASN A 21 19.36 -0.73 -0.33
CA ASN A 21 20.28 -1.53 -1.13
C ASN A 21 21.03 -2.60 -0.32
N LYS A 22 20.87 -2.62 1.02
CA LYS A 22 21.44 -3.69 1.86
C LYS A 22 20.58 -4.93 1.74
N MET A 23 21.22 -6.10 1.74
CA MET A 23 20.50 -7.37 1.84
C MET A 23 19.66 -7.38 3.12
N LYS A 24 18.48 -8.00 3.04
CA LYS A 24 17.62 -8.22 4.21
C LYS A 24 18.41 -9.03 5.26
N PRO A 25 18.32 -8.67 6.54
CA PRO A 25 18.97 -9.45 7.59
C PRO A 25 18.38 -10.87 7.61
N SER A 26 19.19 -11.85 8.02
CA SER A 26 18.68 -13.19 8.29
C SER A 26 17.56 -13.11 9.32
N PRO A 27 16.50 -13.94 9.20
CA PRO A 27 15.50 -14.06 10.24
C PRO A 27 16.12 -14.36 11.60
N ALA A 28 15.49 -13.88 12.68
CA ALA A 28 15.95 -14.17 14.03
C ALA A 28 16.02 -15.69 14.29
N PRO A 29 17.00 -16.17 15.07
CA PRO A 29 17.07 -17.57 15.48
C PRO A 29 15.76 -18.00 16.16
N ARG A 30 15.22 -19.14 15.76
CA ARG A 30 14.02 -19.72 16.38
C ARG A 30 14.43 -20.66 17.51
N HIS A 31 13.64 -20.69 18.58
CA HIS A 31 13.89 -21.57 19.71
C HIS A 31 13.79 -23.05 19.29
N PRO A 32 14.68 -23.95 19.75
CA PRO A 32 14.71 -25.35 19.32
C PRO A 32 13.41 -26.10 19.61
N THR A 33 12.72 -25.78 20.70
CA THR A 33 11.44 -26.43 21.05
C THR A 33 10.35 -26.19 20.02
N THR A 34 10.34 -25.04 19.35
CA THR A 34 9.36 -24.77 18.29
C THR A 34 9.57 -25.73 17.12
N ASN A 35 10.81 -26.06 16.78
CA ASN A 35 11.11 -26.97 15.67
C ASN A 35 10.76 -28.43 16.01
N SER A 36 10.99 -28.86 17.26
CA SER A 36 10.61 -30.23 17.69
C SER A 36 9.09 -30.41 17.67
N LEU A 37 8.33 -29.45 18.21
CA LEU A 37 6.87 -29.48 18.21
C LEU A 37 6.29 -29.51 16.78
N LEU A 38 6.84 -28.69 15.87
CA LEU A 38 6.42 -28.72 14.47
C LEU A 38 6.73 -30.07 13.81
N ARG A 39 7.89 -30.67 14.11
CA ARG A 39 8.28 -31.97 13.57
C ARG A 39 7.39 -33.09 14.08
N GLU A 40 7.04 -33.07 15.37
CA GLU A 40 6.10 -34.01 15.97
C GLU A 40 4.71 -33.88 15.34
N HIS A 41 4.19 -32.66 15.21
CA HIS A 41 2.88 -32.41 14.62
C HIS A 41 2.80 -32.88 13.15
N ILE A 42 3.84 -32.63 12.35
CA ILE A 42 3.92 -33.13 10.96
C ILE A 42 4.02 -34.66 10.93
N SER A 43 4.62 -35.28 11.94
CA SER A 43 4.73 -36.74 12.03
C SER A 43 3.39 -37.40 12.39
N LEU A 44 2.56 -36.72 13.19
CA LEU A 44 1.21 -37.17 13.54
C LEU A 44 0.23 -37.06 12.36
N TYR A 45 0.44 -36.07 11.49
CA TYR A 45 -0.44 -35.78 10.35
C TYR A 45 0.37 -35.63 9.05
N PRO A 46 0.78 -36.74 8.41
CA PRO A 46 1.59 -36.70 7.19
C PRO A 46 0.86 -36.06 6.00
N GLU A 47 -0.47 -36.02 6.03
CA GLU A 47 -1.34 -35.41 5.01
C GLU A 47 -1.06 -33.91 4.85
N ILE A 48 -0.72 -33.23 5.95
CA ILE A 48 -0.42 -31.79 6.00
C ILE A 48 0.76 -31.47 5.09
N LYS A 49 1.80 -32.32 5.08
CA LYS A 49 2.96 -32.11 4.19
C LYS A 49 2.55 -32.18 2.73
N GLY A 50 1.64 -33.11 2.40
CA GLY A 50 1.09 -33.24 1.06
C GLY A 50 0.17 -32.07 0.71
N GLU A 51 -0.63 -31.55 1.63
CA GLU A 51 -1.54 -30.42 1.41
C GLU A 51 -0.78 -29.10 1.20
N ILE A 52 0.27 -28.83 1.97
CA ILE A 52 1.12 -27.64 1.79
C ILE A 52 1.83 -27.66 0.44
N ALA A 53 2.26 -28.84 -0.03
CA ALA A 53 2.92 -28.98 -1.31
C ALA A 53 1.95 -28.97 -2.51
N ARG A 54 0.67 -29.29 -2.26
CA ARG A 54 -0.38 -29.29 -3.29
C ARG A 54 -0.72 -27.86 -3.67
N LYS A 55 -0.79 -27.60 -4.98
CA LYS A 55 -1.28 -26.32 -5.50
C LYS A 55 -2.81 -26.30 -5.43
N ASP A 56 -3.37 -25.11 -5.24
CA ASP A 56 -4.82 -24.91 -5.33
C ASP A 56 -5.21 -24.66 -6.80
N ASP A 57 -5.86 -25.65 -7.41
CA ASP A 57 -6.31 -25.60 -8.80
C ASP A 57 -7.36 -24.51 -9.05
N LYS A 58 -8.16 -24.15 -8.04
CA LYS A 58 -9.13 -23.07 -8.13
C LYS A 58 -8.40 -21.73 -8.22
N LEU A 59 -7.37 -21.51 -7.40
CA LEU A 59 -6.52 -20.32 -7.54
C LEU A 59 -5.79 -20.28 -8.88
N LEU A 60 -5.29 -21.42 -9.37
CA LEU A 60 -4.68 -21.52 -10.69
C LEU A 60 -5.65 -21.12 -11.81
N SER A 61 -6.95 -21.41 -11.67
CA SER A 61 -7.95 -21.01 -12.66
C SER A 61 -8.12 -19.49 -12.79
N PHE A 62 -7.99 -18.76 -11.67
CA PHE A 62 -8.10 -17.30 -11.65
C PHE A 62 -6.83 -16.59 -12.13
N LEU A 63 -5.66 -17.23 -11.99
CA LEU A 63 -4.37 -16.68 -12.38
C LEU A 63 -3.98 -16.95 -13.85
N LYS A 64 -4.87 -17.53 -14.66
CA LYS A 64 -4.60 -17.78 -16.09
C LYS A 64 -4.37 -16.49 -16.88
N ASP A 65 -5.12 -15.45 -16.55
CA ASP A 65 -5.13 -14.19 -17.30
C ASP A 65 -4.51 -13.04 -16.49
N VAL A 66 -3.28 -13.24 -15.99
CA VAL A 66 -2.52 -12.18 -15.32
C VAL A 66 -1.65 -11.45 -16.34
N TYR A 67 -2.05 -10.23 -16.68
CA TYR A 67 -1.26 -9.34 -17.53
C TYR A 67 -0.32 -8.48 -16.67
N VAL A 68 0.99 -8.52 -16.96
CA VAL A 68 2.00 -7.68 -16.31
C VAL A 68 2.49 -6.64 -17.32
N ASP A 69 2.16 -5.37 -17.08
CA ASP A 69 2.70 -4.26 -17.85
C ASP A 69 4.00 -3.76 -17.20
N SER A 70 5.13 -4.38 -17.55
CA SER A 70 6.43 -3.90 -17.07
C SER A 70 6.85 -2.65 -17.84
N LYS A 71 7.09 -1.56 -17.11
CA LYS A 71 7.73 -0.34 -17.65
C LYS A 71 9.25 -0.33 -17.45
N ASP A 72 9.81 -1.43 -16.97
CA ASP A 72 11.24 -1.58 -16.82
C ASP A 72 11.94 -1.53 -18.19
N PRO A 73 13.14 -0.93 -18.30
CA PRO A 73 13.89 -0.95 -19.55
C PRO A 73 14.12 -2.39 -19.98
N VAL A 74 13.64 -2.74 -21.18
CA VAL A 74 13.69 -4.09 -21.74
C VAL A 74 15.14 -4.59 -21.74
N SER A 75 15.45 -5.59 -20.91
CA SER A 75 16.71 -6.32 -21.05
C SER A 75 16.66 -7.09 -22.37
N SER A 76 17.64 -6.88 -23.25
CA SER A 76 17.67 -7.36 -24.65
C SER A 76 17.84 -8.88 -24.83
N VAL A 77 17.42 -9.70 -23.86
CA VAL A 77 17.53 -11.16 -23.94
C VAL A 77 16.42 -11.69 -24.84
N GLN A 78 16.78 -12.05 -26.07
CA GLN A 78 15.87 -12.65 -27.05
C GLN A 78 15.54 -14.09 -26.64
N VAL A 79 14.32 -14.34 -26.20
CA VAL A 79 13.76 -15.70 -26.11
C VAL A 79 12.77 -15.89 -27.25
N LYS A 80 13.09 -16.82 -28.15
CA LYS A 80 12.22 -17.20 -29.27
C LYS A 80 11.24 -18.26 -28.76
N ALA A 81 9.96 -17.91 -28.65
CA ALA A 81 8.87 -18.87 -28.70
C ALA A 81 7.78 -18.28 -29.59
N ALA A 82 7.41 -19.06 -30.62
CA ALA A 82 6.37 -18.70 -31.56
C ALA A 82 5.01 -18.95 -30.91
N GLU A 83 4.22 -17.92 -30.70
CA GLU A 83 2.77 -18.01 -30.56
C GLU A 83 2.16 -16.65 -30.89
N THR A 84 1.21 -16.65 -31.82
CA THR A 84 0.55 -15.47 -32.36
C THR A 84 -0.24 -14.74 -31.28
N CYS A 85 0.29 -13.63 -30.77
CA CYS A 85 -0.49 -12.64 -30.04
C CYS A 85 -1.54 -12.06 -30.99
N GLN A 86 -2.82 -12.41 -30.80
CA GLN A 86 -3.88 -11.63 -31.43
C GLN A 86 -3.89 -10.24 -30.81
N GLU A 87 -3.80 -9.20 -31.65
CA GLU A 87 -3.90 -7.82 -31.19
C GLU A 87 -5.27 -7.60 -30.53
N PRO A 88 -5.31 -7.16 -29.27
CA PRO A 88 -6.58 -6.78 -28.66
C PRO A 88 -7.12 -5.55 -29.39
N LYS A 89 -8.35 -5.68 -29.90
CA LYS A 89 -9.10 -4.61 -30.56
C LYS A 89 -9.22 -3.41 -29.61
N GLU A 90 -8.47 -2.35 -29.90
CA GLU A 90 -8.41 -1.14 -29.07
C GLU A 90 -9.80 -0.48 -28.97
N PHE A 91 -10.50 -0.71 -27.86
CA PHE A 91 -11.62 0.14 -27.46
C PHE A 91 -11.06 1.40 -26.79
N ARG A 92 -10.63 2.36 -27.61
CA ARG A 92 -10.38 3.71 -27.10
C ARG A 92 -11.70 4.40 -26.83
N LEU A 93 -12.06 4.55 -25.55
CA LEU A 93 -13.00 5.61 -25.18
C LEU A 93 -12.26 6.95 -25.37
N PRO A 94 -12.84 7.94 -26.07
CA PRO A 94 -12.28 9.28 -26.03
C PRO A 94 -12.33 9.72 -24.57
N PHE A 95 -11.16 9.93 -23.97
CA PHE A 95 -10.99 10.55 -22.68
C PHE A 95 -11.44 12.01 -22.79
N GLY A 96 -12.75 12.20 -22.76
CA GLY A 96 -13.45 13.47 -22.72
C GLY A 96 -13.58 13.90 -21.28
N HIS A 97 -12.56 14.63 -20.82
CA HIS A 97 -12.68 15.83 -20.01
C HIS A 97 -14.09 16.14 -19.45
N HIS A 98 -14.56 15.41 -18.43
CA HIS A 98 -15.80 15.77 -17.73
C HIS A 98 -15.86 15.24 -16.29
N PHE A 99 -14.73 15.07 -15.60
CA PHE A 99 -14.80 15.10 -14.14
C PHE A 99 -14.87 16.56 -13.74
N ASN A 100 -16.11 17.04 -13.73
CA ASN A 100 -16.60 18.19 -13.02
C ASN A 100 -15.52 18.76 -12.09
N MET A 101 -14.93 19.87 -12.54
CA MET A 101 -14.64 21.00 -11.68
C MET A 101 -15.89 21.25 -10.83
N ILE A 102 -16.07 20.46 -9.76
CA ILE A 102 -16.95 20.82 -8.67
C ILE A 102 -16.34 22.12 -8.20
N ASN A 103 -17.03 23.19 -8.53
CA ASN A 103 -16.64 24.55 -8.32
C ASN A 103 -16.66 24.78 -6.80
N ILE A 104 -15.61 24.36 -6.09
CA ILE A 104 -15.38 24.70 -4.69
C ILE A 104 -15.03 26.19 -4.70
N LYS A 105 -16.05 27.04 -4.83
CA LYS A 105 -15.89 28.49 -4.98
C LYS A 105 -15.23 29.12 -3.76
N THR A 106 -15.25 28.48 -2.60
CA THR A 106 -14.73 29.06 -1.36
C THR A 106 -14.13 28.01 -0.46
N SER A 107 -12.79 27.91 -0.48
CA SER A 107 -12.06 27.30 0.64
C SER A 107 -12.17 28.24 1.85
N PRO A 108 -12.72 27.80 2.99
CA PRO A 108 -12.92 28.66 4.14
C PRO A 108 -11.55 28.99 4.78
N LYS A 109 -11.18 30.27 4.74
CA LYS A 109 -9.94 30.77 5.36
C LYS A 109 -10.19 31.03 6.85
N GLY A 110 -10.11 29.98 7.67
CA GLY A 110 -10.31 30.08 9.12
C GLY A 110 -10.33 28.71 9.81
N LYS A 111 -10.49 28.69 11.14
CA LYS A 111 -10.77 27.44 11.87
C LYS A 111 -12.22 27.05 11.61
N ILE A 112 -12.44 26.00 10.83
CA ILE A 112 -13.77 25.42 10.61
C ILE A 112 -14.00 24.26 11.58
N SER A 113 -15.19 24.21 12.18
CA SER A 113 -15.60 23.07 12.98
C SER A 113 -16.02 21.90 12.06
N ILE A 114 -15.82 20.66 12.52
CA ILE A 114 -16.19 19.45 11.76
C ILE A 114 -17.69 19.49 11.40
N VAL A 115 -18.52 19.98 12.30
CA VAL A 115 -19.97 20.16 12.10
C VAL A 115 -20.27 21.06 10.90
N GLU A 116 -19.55 22.18 10.79
CA GLU A 116 -19.74 23.15 9.72
C GLU A 116 -19.31 22.58 8.37
N LYS A 117 -18.27 21.74 8.36
CA LYS A 117 -17.78 21.11 7.14
C LYS A 117 -18.76 20.08 6.60
N ILE A 118 -19.34 19.25 7.47
CA ILE A 118 -20.37 18.26 7.10
C ILE A 118 -21.64 18.98 6.63
N ALA A 119 -22.06 20.03 7.34
CA ALA A 119 -23.21 20.83 6.93
C ALA A 119 -23.02 21.47 5.54
N GLN A 120 -21.82 21.96 5.22
CA GLN A 120 -21.49 22.51 3.90
C GLN A 120 -21.43 21.46 2.79
N GLU A 121 -20.90 20.28 3.09
CA GLU A 121 -20.73 19.19 2.11
C GLU A 121 -22.07 18.55 1.71
N TYR A 122 -23.03 18.49 2.64
CA TYR A 122 -24.34 17.87 2.41
C TYR A 122 -25.51 18.88 2.36
N HIS A 123 -25.23 20.19 2.40
CA HIS A 123 -26.24 21.27 2.44
C HIS A 123 -27.30 21.10 3.55
N LEU A 124 -26.89 20.64 4.72
CA LEU A 124 -27.78 20.48 5.89
C LEU A 124 -27.71 21.68 6.83
N GLU A 125 -28.80 21.91 7.58
CA GLU A 125 -28.84 22.89 8.65
C GLU A 125 -27.99 22.41 9.84
N GLN A 126 -27.15 23.29 10.41
CA GLN A 126 -26.24 22.91 11.51
C GLN A 126 -26.96 22.36 12.75
N LYS A 127 -28.26 22.65 12.91
CA LYS A 127 -29.09 22.15 14.01
C LYS A 127 -29.31 20.64 13.93
N ASP A 128 -29.38 20.09 12.72
CA ASP A 128 -29.65 18.68 12.48
C ASP A 128 -28.39 17.82 12.66
N VAL A 129 -27.20 18.36 12.33
CA VAL A 129 -25.92 17.67 12.57
C VAL A 129 -25.56 17.66 14.07
N ASN A 130 -25.92 18.72 14.80
CA ASN A 130 -25.63 18.82 16.24
C ASN A 130 -26.51 17.91 17.12
N SER A 131 -27.72 17.55 16.66
CA SER A 131 -28.58 16.62 17.39
C SER A 131 -28.04 15.18 17.32
N GLU A 132 -27.38 14.82 16.23
CA GLU A 132 -26.81 13.48 16.00
C GLU A 132 -25.44 13.30 16.70
N ILE A 133 -24.60 14.35 16.73
CA ILE A 133 -23.32 14.34 17.46
C ILE A 133 -23.51 14.24 18.99
N LYS A 134 -24.66 14.68 19.50
CA LYS A 134 -25.04 14.55 20.93
C LYS A 134 -25.30 13.11 21.39
N ILE A 135 -25.36 12.14 20.47
CA ILE A 135 -25.64 10.73 20.80
C ILE A 135 -24.37 10.01 21.28
N PHE A 136 -23.17 10.55 21.04
CA PHE A 136 -21.94 10.03 21.62
C PHE A 136 -21.62 10.73 22.94
N PRO A 137 -21.58 10.02 24.09
CA PRO A 137 -21.17 10.62 25.34
C PRO A 137 -19.68 11.00 25.25
N PRO A 138 -19.25 12.13 25.83
CA PRO A 138 -17.84 12.49 25.86
C PRO A 138 -17.08 11.45 26.67
N GLU A 139 -16.02 10.87 26.08
CA GLU A 139 -15.12 9.97 26.80
C GLU A 139 -14.51 10.72 28.00
N ASP A 140 -14.73 10.17 29.20
CA ASP A 140 -14.21 10.69 30.45
C ASP A 140 -12.68 10.82 30.39
N LYS A 141 -12.20 12.06 30.41
CA LYS A 141 -10.78 12.36 30.59
C LYS A 141 -10.41 11.95 32.02
N LYS A 142 -9.77 10.80 32.18
CA LYS A 142 -9.11 10.43 33.45
C LYS A 142 -8.00 11.44 33.73
N ALA A 143 -8.20 12.24 34.78
CA ALA A 143 -7.16 13.06 35.38
C ALA A 143 -6.13 12.15 36.07
N ILE A 144 -4.85 12.36 35.77
CA ILE A 144 -3.70 12.06 36.63
C ILE A 144 -2.83 13.31 36.60
#